data_AF-A0AAE3VU78-F1
#
_entry.id   AF-A0AAE3VU78-F1
#
_cell.length_a   1.000
_cell.length_b   1.000
_cell.length_c   1.000
_cell.angle_alpha   90.00
_cell.angle_beta   90.00
_cell.angle_gamma   90.00
#
_symmetry.space_group_name_H-M   'P 1'
#
loop_
_entity.id
_entity.type
_entity.pdbx_description
1 polymer ?
#
loop_
_entity_poly.entity_id
_entity_poly.type
_entity_poly.pdbx_seq_one_letter_code
_entity_poly.pdbx_strand_id
1 'polypeptide(L)'
;MTEFVPRGVPATLAAEAVAEMVSPVRCLICSAIYDVGKVTVTARYTDCSVWVSPCCNQQVDDRQHPWTATPRIETIDKASFSPYALDVFGRMEWS
;
A
#
# COMPACT_ATOMS: atom_id res chain seq x y z
N MET A 1 -17.46 1.10 -1.24
CA MET A 1 -16.55 2.25 -1.12
C MET A 1 -15.20 1.66 -0.73
N THR A 2 -14.14 1.91 -1.50
CA THR A 2 -12.82 1.33 -1.19
C THR A 2 -12.15 2.20 -0.14
N GLU A 3 -12.08 1.70 1.09
CA GLU A 3 -11.49 2.41 2.22
C GLU A 3 -9.95 2.37 2.13
N PHE A 4 -9.30 3.48 2.43
CA PHE A 4 -7.84 3.60 2.51
C PHE A 4 -7.46 4.37 3.77
N VAL A 5 -6.28 4.08 4.30
CA VAL A 5 -5.68 4.77 5.43
C VAL A 5 -4.75 5.86 4.89
N PRO A 6 -5.08 7.16 5.05
CA PRO A 6 -4.23 8.24 4.58
C PRO A 6 -2.92 8.33 5.38
N ARG A 7 -1.94 9.06 4.82
CA ARG A 7 -0.71 9.37 5.54
C ARG A 7 -1.02 10.23 6.78
N GLY A 8 -0.34 9.96 7.90
CA GLY A 8 -0.47 10.74 9.14
C GLY A 8 -1.55 10.25 10.10
N VAL A 9 -2.23 9.14 9.80
CA VAL A 9 -3.07 8.43 10.77
C VAL A 9 -2.17 7.84 11.86
N PRO A 10 -2.55 7.95 13.16
CA PRO A 10 -1.82 7.32 14.24
C PRO A 10 -1.53 5.84 13.97
N ALA A 11 -0.30 5.43 14.28
CA ALA A 11 0.23 4.08 14.10
C ALA A 11 -0.73 2.95 14.52
N THR A 12 -1.37 3.09 15.67
CA THR A 12 -2.30 2.09 16.22
C THR A 12 -3.56 1.94 15.39
N LEU A 13 -4.21 3.05 15.02
CA LEU A 13 -5.41 3.04 14.17
C LEU A 13 -5.12 2.50 12.78
N ALA A 14 -3.94 2.82 12.23
CA ALA A 14 -3.50 2.28 10.95
C ALA A 14 -3.27 0.76 11.03
N ALA A 15 -2.75 0.25 12.14
CA ALA A 15 -2.55 -1.19 12.34
C ALA A 15 -3.85 -1.97 12.51
N GLU A 16 -4.83 -1.43 13.23
CA GLU A 16 -6.15 -2.03 13.33
C GLU A 16 -6.81 -2.13 11.95
N ALA A 17 -6.80 -1.04 11.18
CA ALA A 17 -7.33 -1.05 9.82
C ALA A 17 -6.61 -2.06 8.90
N VAL A 18 -5.28 -2.15 8.97
CA VAL A 18 -4.48 -3.11 8.19
C VAL A 18 -4.78 -4.55 8.56
N ALA A 19 -5.03 -4.84 9.84
CA ALA A 19 -5.39 -6.18 10.29
C ALA A 19 -6.68 -6.70 9.60
N GLU A 20 -7.63 -5.81 9.33
CA GLU A 20 -8.90 -6.11 8.67
C GLU A 20 -8.83 -6.21 7.13
N MET A 21 -7.80 -5.63 6.47
CA MET A 21 -7.65 -5.67 5.00
C MET A 21 -7.30 -7.07 4.51
N VAL A 22 -7.86 -7.57 3.41
CA VAL A 22 -7.51 -8.92 2.90
C VAL A 22 -6.05 -8.97 2.43
N SER A 23 -5.64 -8.00 1.63
CA SER A 23 -4.30 -7.88 1.05
C SER A 23 -3.83 -6.43 1.11
N PRO A 24 -3.34 -5.97 2.28
CA PRO A 24 -2.92 -4.58 2.46
C PRO A 24 -1.66 -4.26 1.64
N VAL A 25 -1.66 -3.12 0.96
CA VAL A 25 -0.48 -2.58 0.28
C VAL A 25 -0.30 -1.10 0.58
N ARG A 26 0.96 -0.66 0.61
CA ARG A 26 1.34 0.73 0.69
C ARG A 26 1.54 1.31 -0.70
N CYS A 27 0.92 2.45 -0.99
CA CYS A 27 1.22 3.21 -2.20
C CYS A 27 2.57 3.92 -2.04
N LEU A 28 3.53 3.63 -2.93
CA LEU A 28 4.85 4.26 -2.90
C LEU A 28 4.85 5.70 -3.45
N ILE A 29 3.72 6.16 -4.02
CA ILE A 29 3.57 7.52 -4.56
C ILE A 29 3.10 8.50 -3.47
N CYS A 30 2.09 8.11 -2.68
CA CYS A 30 1.47 8.99 -1.67
C CYS A 30 1.58 8.48 -0.22
N SER A 31 2.19 7.30 -0.01
CA SER A 31 2.31 6.61 1.28
C SER A 31 1.01 6.13 1.94
N ALA A 32 -0.15 6.27 1.31
CA ALA A 32 -1.41 5.75 1.85
C ALA A 32 -1.46 4.21 1.75
N ILE A 33 -2.20 3.57 2.66
CA ILE A 33 -2.38 2.12 2.69
C ILE A 33 -3.81 1.79 2.23
N TYR A 34 -3.97 0.78 1.38
CA TYR A 34 -5.27 0.31 0.94
C TYR A 34 -5.28 -1.20 0.69
N ASP A 35 -6.47 -1.79 0.60
CA ASP A 35 -6.66 -3.21 0.39
C ASP A 35 -6.78 -3.53 -1.11
N VAL A 36 -5.83 -4.28 -1.66
CA VAL A 36 -5.89 -4.75 -3.07
C VAL A 36 -7.05 -5.73 -3.27
N GLY A 37 -7.52 -6.41 -2.23
CA GLY A 37 -8.72 -7.26 -2.32
C GLY A 37 -10.00 -6.48 -2.61
N LYS A 38 -9.99 -5.14 -2.47
CA LYS A 38 -11.14 -4.25 -2.66
C LYS A 38 -11.01 -3.30 -3.85
N VAL A 39 -9.95 -3.43 -4.67
CA VAL A 39 -9.77 -2.55 -5.85
C VAL A 39 -10.49 -3.10 -7.08
N THR A 40 -10.89 -2.19 -7.96
CA THR A 40 -11.38 -2.55 -9.29
C THR A 40 -10.19 -2.67 -10.23
N VAL A 41 -9.89 -3.91 -10.64
CA VAL A 41 -8.86 -4.20 -11.64
C VAL A 41 -9.31 -3.68 -13.01
N THR A 42 -8.49 -2.83 -13.62
CA THR A 42 -8.76 -2.24 -14.94
C THR A 42 -8.20 -3.08 -16.09
N ALA A 43 -7.13 -3.84 -15.85
CA ALA A 43 -6.60 -4.81 -16.81
C ALA A 43 -5.95 -6.01 -16.08
N ARG A 44 -6.02 -7.18 -16.70
CA ARG A 44 -5.30 -8.38 -16.27
C ARG A 44 -4.41 -8.86 -17.40
N TYR A 45 -3.12 -8.94 -17.12
CA TYR A 45 -2.12 -9.56 -17.96
C TYR A 45 -1.77 -10.94 -17.41
N THR A 46 -0.97 -11.70 -18.15
CA THR A 46 -0.52 -13.05 -17.75
C THR A 46 0.31 -13.06 -16.48
N ASP A 47 1.00 -11.98 -16.18
CA ASP A 47 1.96 -11.84 -15.07
C ASP A 47 1.53 -10.80 -14.03
N CYS A 48 0.49 -10.01 -14.29
CA CYS A 48 0.07 -8.94 -13.40
C CYS A 48 -1.37 -8.46 -13.57
N SER A 49 -1.88 -7.84 -12.53
CA SER A 49 -3.10 -7.05 -12.50
C SER A 49 -2.75 -5.58 -12.47
N VAL A 50 -3.52 -4.76 -13.18
CA VAL A 50 -3.38 -3.30 -13.19
C VAL A 50 -4.67 -2.68 -12.69
N TRP A 51 -4.56 -1.66 -11.84
CA TRP A 51 -5.70 -0.90 -11.33
C TRP A 51 -5.32 0.57 -11.14
N VAL A 52 -6.33 1.38 -10.82
CA VAL A 52 -6.14 2.77 -10.40
C VAL A 52 -6.13 2.79 -8.88
N SER A 53 -5.07 3.37 -8.28
CA SER A 53 -4.99 3.47 -6.83
C SER A 53 -6.11 4.36 -6.28
N PRO A 54 -6.82 3.93 -5.22
CA PRO A 54 -7.93 4.71 -4.66
C PRO A 54 -7.46 5.98 -3.93
N CYS A 55 -6.17 6.04 -3.58
CA CYS A 55 -5.59 7.10 -2.76
C CYS A 55 -5.04 8.29 -3.57
N CYS A 56 -4.53 8.07 -4.78
CA CYS A 56 -3.93 9.13 -5.60
C CYS A 56 -4.34 9.09 -7.08
N ASN A 57 -5.27 8.20 -7.44
CA ASN A 57 -5.77 8.00 -8.80
C ASN A 57 -4.68 7.71 -9.83
N GLN A 58 -3.53 7.18 -9.38
CA GLN A 58 -2.43 6.79 -10.26
C GLN A 58 -2.58 5.33 -10.66
N GLN A 59 -2.19 5.02 -11.90
CA GLN A 59 -2.14 3.63 -12.35
C GLN A 59 -1.01 2.88 -11.65
N VAL A 60 -1.34 1.71 -11.13
CA VAL A 60 -0.43 0.82 -10.40
C VAL A 60 -0.66 -0.62 -10.83
N ASP A 61 0.34 -1.46 -10.59
CA ASP A 61 0.30 -2.89 -10.88
C ASP A 61 0.98 -3.68 -9.76
N ASP A 62 0.65 -4.97 -9.67
CA ASP A 62 1.17 -5.90 -8.65
C ASP A 62 2.45 -6.62 -9.08
N ARG A 63 3.13 -6.17 -10.16
CA ARG A 63 4.41 -6.78 -10.54
C ARG A 63 5.43 -6.51 -9.46
N GLN A 64 5.96 -7.59 -8.90
CA GLN A 64 7.10 -7.52 -8.00
C GLN A 64 8.40 -7.38 -8.80
N HIS A 65 9.39 -6.75 -8.16
CA HIS A 65 10.77 -6.72 -8.64
C HIS A 65 11.25 -8.16 -8.92
N PRO A 66 12.01 -8.44 -10.00
CA PRO A 66 12.78 -7.53 -10.86
C PRO A 66 12.05 -7.03 -12.11
N TRP A 67 10.79 -7.38 -12.32
CA TRP A 67 10.09 -7.16 -13.59
C TRP A 67 9.62 -5.71 -13.80
N THR A 68 9.76 -4.87 -12.77
CA THR A 68 9.46 -3.44 -12.80
C THR A 68 10.59 -2.67 -12.14
N ALA A 69 11.21 -1.75 -12.90
CA ALA A 69 12.31 -0.92 -12.43
C ALA A 69 11.91 0.04 -11.29
N THR A 70 10.62 0.37 -11.18
CA THR A 70 10.08 1.30 -10.18
C THR A 70 8.75 0.76 -9.64
N PRO A 71 8.75 -0.08 -8.60
CA PRO A 71 7.49 -0.56 -8.01
C PRO A 71 6.67 0.63 -7.51
N ARG A 72 5.35 0.60 -7.72
CA ARG A 72 4.43 1.67 -7.29
C ARG A 72 3.69 1.34 -6.01
N ILE A 73 3.80 0.09 -5.56
CA ILE A 73 3.22 -0.42 -4.32
C ILE A 73 4.22 -1.30 -3.60
N GLU A 74 4.04 -1.42 -2.30
CA GLU A 74 4.76 -2.35 -1.43
C GLU A 74 3.71 -3.21 -0.69
N THR A 75 3.87 -4.53 -0.74
CA THR A 75 2.97 -5.43 -0.01
C THR A 75 3.29 -5.36 1.48
N ILE A 76 2.26 -5.19 2.29
CA ILE A 76 2.41 -5.19 3.74
C ILE A 76 2.21 -6.62 4.23
N ASP A 77 3.28 -7.23 4.73
CA ASP A 77 3.16 -8.48 5.46
C ASP A 77 2.52 -8.23 6.83
N LYS A 78 1.32 -8.77 7.02
CA LYS A 78 0.56 -8.59 8.27
C LYS A 78 1.25 -9.17 9.49
N ALA A 79 1.99 -10.27 9.33
CA ALA A 79 2.70 -10.89 10.45
C ALA A 79 3.87 -10.02 10.94
N SER A 80 4.48 -9.26 10.04
CA SER A 80 5.57 -8.33 10.33
C SER A 80 5.11 -6.89 10.59
N PHE A 81 3.83 -6.58 10.38
CA PHE A 81 3.29 -5.24 10.53
C PHE A 81 3.14 -4.88 12.02
N SER A 82 4.17 -4.28 12.58
CA SER A 82 4.12 -3.69 13.93
C SER A 82 3.48 -2.30 13.87
N PRO A 83 2.50 -1.97 14.74
CA PRO A 83 2.01 -0.60 14.86
C PRO A 83 3.15 0.39 15.10
N TYR A 84 4.19 -0.02 15.84
CA TYR A 84 5.36 0.82 16.13
C TYR A 84 6.31 1.02 14.93
N ALA A 85 6.16 0.28 13.84
CA ALA A 85 7.00 0.45 12.64
C ALA A 85 6.58 1.67 11.79
N LEU A 86 5.36 2.19 11.97
CA LEU A 86 4.83 3.32 11.21
C LEU A 86 5.48 4.67 11.57
N ASP A 87 6.07 4.79 12.77
CA ASP A 87 6.77 5.99 13.22
C ASP A 87 8.22 6.09 12.71
N VAL A 88 8.80 5.00 12.20
CA VAL A 88 10.25 4.92 11.91
C VAL A 88 10.65 5.56 10.57
N PHE A 89 9.74 5.70 9.60
CA PHE A 89 10.03 6.32 8.30
C PHE A 89 9.57 7.78 8.17
N GLY A 90 9.04 8.37 9.26
CA GLY A 90 8.59 9.77 9.29
C GLY A 90 9.68 10.80 9.63
N ARG A 91 10.89 10.38 10.03
CA ARG A 91 11.92 11.28 10.57
C ARG A 91 13.35 10.82 10.30
N MET A 92 13.72 10.64 9.03
CA MET A 92 15.13 10.77 8.63
C MET A 92 15.37 12.22 8.21
N GLU A 93 15.50 13.09 9.22
CA GLU A 93 16.17 14.37 9.07
C GLU A 93 17.65 14.04 8.88
N TRP A 94 18.12 14.11 7.63
CA TRP A 94 19.55 14.02 7.32
C TRP A 94 20.24 15.21 7.98
N SER A 95 21.08 14.94 8.99
CA SER A 95 22.09 15.90 9.49
C SER A 95 23.28 15.94 8.55
#